data_AF-A0A1V9FH62-F1
#
_entry.id   AF-A0A1V9FH62-F1
#
_cell.length_a   1.000
_cell.length_b   1.000
_cell.length_c   1.000
_cell.angle_alpha   90.00
_cell.angle_beta   90.00
_cell.angle_gamma   90.00
#
_symmetry.space_group_name_H-M   'P 1'
#
loop_
_entity.id
_entity.type
_entity.pdbx_description
1 polymer ?
#
loop_
_entity_poly.entity_id
_entity_poly.type
_entity_poly.pdbx_seq_one_letter_code
_entity_poly.pdbx_strand_id
1 'polypeptide(L)'
;MLTLIWQKLDWSLLRFEIMHQKYQHLDLQTLVDLLAEETQKYTKAFISGKPEEVKQQRIIIDFLVEEIKNRKQRTLSDGVDH
;
A
#
# COMPACT_ATOMS: atom_id res chain seq x y z
N MET A 1 -18.25 -23.94 28.76
CA MET A 1 -16.77 -23.87 28.89
C MET A 1 -16.19 -23.84 27.48
N LEU A 2 -16.12 -22.67 26.85
CA LEU A 2 -14.99 -21.72 26.85
C LEU A 2 -13.73 -22.27 26.16
N THR A 3 -13.64 -22.06 24.85
CA THR A 3 -12.39 -21.72 24.14
C THR A 3 -12.74 -20.82 22.95
N LEU A 4 -13.15 -19.58 23.25
CA LEU A 4 -13.17 -18.46 22.31
C LEU A 4 -11.71 -18.10 21.97
N ILE A 5 -11.07 -18.90 21.12
CA ILE A 5 -9.80 -18.54 20.48
C ILE A 5 -10.16 -17.74 19.23
N TRP A 6 -10.52 -16.48 19.42
CA TRP A 6 -10.51 -15.46 18.36
C TRP A 6 -9.80 -14.22 18.91
N GLN A 7 -8.58 -14.42 19.44
CA GLN A 7 -7.71 -13.31 19.78
C GLN A 7 -7.01 -12.82 18.51
N LYS A 8 -7.46 -11.64 18.06
CA LYS A 8 -6.72 -10.71 17.19
C LYS A 8 -6.19 -11.31 15.89
N LEU A 9 -7.09 -11.58 14.95
CA LEU A 9 -6.68 -11.53 13.54
C LEU A 9 -6.26 -10.08 13.26
N ASP A 10 -4.97 -9.85 13.06
CA ASP A 10 -4.47 -8.53 12.72
C ASP A 10 -4.91 -8.20 11.28
N TRP A 11 -6.04 -7.53 11.17
CA TRP A 11 -6.60 -7.08 9.90
C TRP A 11 -5.64 -6.16 9.13
N SER A 12 -4.65 -5.53 9.80
CA SER A 12 -3.64 -4.73 9.12
C SER A 12 -2.64 -5.59 8.36
N LEU A 13 -2.22 -6.74 8.92
CA LEU A 13 -1.34 -7.71 8.26
C LEU A 13 -2.04 -8.37 7.08
N LEU A 14 -3.28 -8.82 7.26
CA LEU A 14 -4.07 -9.40 6.18
C LEU A 14 -4.27 -8.39 5.02
N ARG A 15 -4.51 -7.12 5.36
CA ARG A 15 -4.67 -6.04 4.38
C ARG A 15 -3.36 -5.70 3.68
N PHE A 16 -2.23 -5.76 4.38
CA PHE A 16 -0.90 -5.59 3.80
C PHE A 16 -0.60 -6.71 2.80
N GLU A 17 -0.84 -7.96 3.16
CA GLU A 17 -0.55 -9.13 2.33
C GLU A 17 -1.40 -9.17 1.04
N ILE A 18 -2.69 -8.81 1.14
CA ILE A 18 -3.58 -8.68 -0.03
C ILE A 18 -3.10 -7.55 -0.95
N MET A 19 -2.72 -6.39 -0.40
CA MET A 19 -2.24 -5.27 -1.20
C MET A 19 -0.89 -5.58 -1.85
N HIS A 20 -0.01 -6.26 -1.12
CA HIS A 20 1.27 -6.71 -1.64
C HIS A 20 1.08 -7.67 -2.83
N GLN A 21 0.24 -8.70 -2.72
CA GLN A 21 -0.06 -9.57 -3.85
C GLN A 21 -0.66 -8.82 -5.05
N LYS A 22 -1.55 -7.87 -4.79
CA LYS A 22 -2.20 -7.07 -5.85
C LYS A 22 -1.21 -6.23 -6.65
N TYR A 23 -0.14 -5.73 -6.01
CA TYR A 23 0.77 -4.76 -6.61
C TYR A 23 2.16 -5.33 -6.95
N GLN A 24 2.47 -6.55 -6.51
CA GLN A 24 3.74 -7.24 -6.80
C GLN A 24 4.00 -7.45 -8.30
N HIS A 25 2.95 -7.71 -9.08
CA HIS A 25 3.08 -8.00 -10.52
C HIS A 25 3.13 -6.75 -11.41
N LEU A 26 2.83 -5.58 -10.86
CA LEU A 26 2.85 -4.33 -11.62
C LEU A 26 4.29 -3.89 -11.87
N ASP A 27 4.60 -3.28 -13.00
CA ASP A 27 5.91 -2.64 -13.20
C ASP A 27 5.99 -1.31 -12.41
N LEU A 28 7.21 -0.76 -12.32
CA LEU A 28 7.46 0.45 -11.53
C LEU A 28 6.68 1.67 -12.04
N GLN A 29 6.50 1.82 -13.36
CA GLN A 29 5.75 2.95 -13.92
C GLN A 29 4.28 2.83 -13.54
N THR A 30 3.70 1.64 -13.68
CA THR A 30 2.31 1.39 -13.27
C THR A 30 2.08 1.65 -11.79
N LEU A 31 3.05 1.36 -10.91
CA LEU A 31 2.95 1.72 -9.48
C LEU A 31 2.92 3.24 -9.26
N VAL A 32 3.70 4.01 -10.02
CA VAL A 32 3.71 5.48 -9.94
C VAL A 32 2.39 6.07 -10.44
N ASP A 33 1.85 5.54 -11.54
CA ASP A 33 0.56 5.98 -12.08
C ASP A 33 -0.57 5.69 -11.09
N LEU A 34 -0.55 4.51 -10.46
CA LEU A 34 -1.50 4.16 -9.41
C LEU A 34 -1.37 5.05 -8.17
N LEU A 35 -0.15 5.41 -7.77
CA LEU A 35 0.06 6.36 -6.67
C LEU A 35 -0.60 7.71 -6.96
N ALA A 36 -0.54 8.19 -8.20
CA ALA A 36 -1.22 9.42 -8.60
C ALA A 36 -2.75 9.29 -8.47
N GLU A 37 -3.33 8.18 -8.94
CA GLU A 37 -4.76 7.91 -8.81
C GLU A 37 -5.23 7.84 -7.35
N GLU A 38 -4.53 7.08 -6.50
CA GLU A 38 -4.90 6.94 -5.09
C GLU A 38 -4.73 8.26 -4.32
N THR A 39 -3.74 9.09 -4.69
CA THR A 39 -3.61 10.46 -4.17
C THR A 39 -4.79 11.36 -4.56
N GLN A 40 -5.31 11.22 -5.77
CA GLN A 40 -6.51 11.93 -6.20
C GLN A 40 -7.74 11.46 -5.39
N LYS A 41 -7.88 10.15 -5.16
CA LYS A 41 -8.96 9.58 -4.33
C LYS A 41 -8.86 10.04 -2.87
N TYR A 42 -7.66 10.06 -2.30
CA TYR A 42 -7.39 10.64 -0.98
C TYR A 42 -7.85 12.10 -0.90
N THR A 43 -7.44 12.92 -1.88
CA THR A 43 -7.80 14.35 -1.92
C THR A 43 -9.30 14.53 -1.99
N LYS A 44 -9.99 13.74 -2.83
CA LYS A 44 -11.46 13.76 -2.91
C LYS A 44 -12.11 13.36 -1.59
N ALA A 45 -11.63 12.31 -0.92
CA ALA A 45 -12.15 11.87 0.37
C ALA A 45 -11.92 12.92 1.47
N PHE A 46 -10.76 13.57 1.46
CA PHE A 46 -10.40 14.64 2.39
C PHE A 46 -11.32 15.84 2.25
N ILE A 47 -11.49 16.35 1.02
CA ILE A 47 -12.39 17.48 0.73
C ILE A 47 -13.84 17.12 1.03
N SER A 48 -14.25 15.87 0.80
CA SER A 48 -15.61 15.39 1.09
C SER A 48 -15.88 15.16 2.59
N GLY A 49 -14.89 15.36 3.47
CA GLY A 49 -15.05 15.15 4.91
C GLY A 49 -15.28 13.70 5.31
N LYS A 50 -14.71 12.74 4.58
CA LYS A 50 -14.90 11.30 4.82
C LYS A 50 -13.69 10.65 5.50
N PRO A 51 -13.57 10.70 6.84
CA PRO A 51 -12.35 10.33 7.55
C PRO A 51 -11.95 8.86 7.37
N GLU A 52 -12.92 7.94 7.27
CA GLU A 52 -12.62 6.52 7.03
C GLU A 52 -12.03 6.27 5.64
N GLU A 53 -12.57 6.93 4.60
CA GLU A 53 -12.01 6.84 3.24
C GLU A 53 -10.61 7.47 3.18
N VAL A 54 -10.39 8.60 3.87
CA VAL A 54 -9.08 9.25 4.00
C VAL A 54 -8.07 8.31 4.66
N LYS A 55 -8.44 7.66 5.77
CA LYS A 55 -7.58 6.72 6.48
C LYS A 55 -7.25 5.50 5.62
N GLN A 56 -8.26 4.95 4.93
CA GLN A 56 -8.06 3.83 4.03
C GLN A 56 -7.12 4.19 2.88
N GLN A 57 -7.30 5.37 2.28
CA GLN A 57 -6.48 5.82 1.17
C GLN A 57 -5.05 6.14 1.57
N ARG A 58 -4.87 6.73 2.76
CA ARG A 58 -3.53 6.95 3.31
C ARG A 58 -2.74 5.64 3.44
N ILE A 59 -3.36 4.56 3.93
CA ILE A 59 -2.71 3.26 4.06
C ILE A 59 -2.25 2.73 2.68
N ILE A 60 -3.07 2.92 1.64
CA ILE A 60 -2.73 2.47 0.28
C ILE A 60 -1.56 3.30 -0.28
N ILE A 61 -1.60 4.62 -0.11
CA ILE A 61 -0.53 5.53 -0.52
C ILE A 61 0.78 5.20 0.18
N ASP A 62 0.76 5.03 1.50
CA ASP A 62 1.95 4.71 2.29
C ASP A 62 2.59 3.40 1.80
N PHE A 63 1.76 2.39 1.51
CA PHE A 63 2.23 1.12 0.91
C PHE A 63 2.88 1.32 -0.47
N LEU A 64 2.22 2.06 -1.37
CA LEU A 64 2.73 2.30 -2.73
C LEU A 64 4.06 3.04 -2.70
N VAL A 65 4.19 4.05 -1.83
CA VAL A 65 5.44 4.81 -1.65
C VAL A 65 6.57 3.89 -1.18
N GLU A 66 6.31 3.03 -0.19
CA GLU A 66 7.30 2.08 0.32
C GLU A 66 7.73 1.08 -0.76
N GLU A 67 6.79 0.50 -1.50
CA GLU A 67 7.09 -0.46 -2.56
C GLU A 67 7.87 0.17 -3.72
N ILE A 68 7.48 1.37 -4.15
CA ILE A 68 8.22 2.14 -5.18
C ILE A 68 9.65 2.41 -4.70
N LYS A 69 9.82 2.84 -3.44
CA LYS A 69 11.14 3.12 -2.87
C LYS A 69 12.00 1.86 -2.83
N ASN A 70 11.45 0.74 -2.35
CA ASN A 70 12.15 -0.54 -2.27
C ASN A 70 12.61 -1.02 -3.66
N ARG A 71 11.75 -0.91 -4.68
CA ARG A 71 12.11 -1.30 -6.05
C ARG A 71 13.16 -0.39 -6.66
N LYS A 72 13.05 0.94 -6.48
CA LYS A 72 14.08 1.88 -6.94
C LYS A 72 15.43 1.58 -6.28
N GLN A 73 15.45 1.23 -5.00
CA GLN A 73 16.68 0.85 -4.30
C GLN A 73 17.29 -0.44 -4.85
N ARG A 74 16.47 -1.47 -5.15
CA ARG A 74 16.97 -2.71 -5.79
C ARG A 74 17.56 -2.43 -7.18
N THR A 75 16.87 -1.66 -8.01
CA THR A 75 17.39 -1.28 -9.34
C THR A 75 18.70 -0.49 -9.27
N LEU A 76 18.87 0.37 -8.26
CA LEU A 76 20.13 1.10 -8.04
C LEU A 76 21.23 0.21 -7.47
N SER A 77 20.89 -0.78 -6.64
CA SER A 77 21.85 -1.74 -6.07
C SER A 77 22.36 -2.75 -7.11
N ASP A 78 21.47 -3.24 -7.98
CA ASP A 78 21.81 -4.20 -9.04
C ASP A 78 22.58 -3.55 -10.21
N GLY A 79 22.68 -2.21 -10.24
CA GLY A 79 23.48 -1.45 -11.19
C GLY A 79 24.92 -1.14 -10.74
N VAL A 80 25.37 -1.70 -9.60
CA VAL A 80 26.69 -1.40 -8.99
C VAL A 80 27.74 -2.52 -9.20
N ASP A 81 27.40 -3.59 -9.90
CA ASP A 81 28.39 -4.62 -10.26
C ASP A 81 28.99 -4.31 -11.65
N HIS A 82 30.14 -3.62 -11.64
CA HIS A 82 31.06 -3.42 -12.77
C HIS A 82 32.08 -4.55 -12.85
#